data_AF-A0A0B4EKK8-F1
#
_entry.id   AF-A0A0B4EKK8-F1
#
_cell.length_a   1.000
_cell.length_b   1.000
_cell.length_c   1.000
_cell.angle_alpha   90.00
_cell.angle_beta   90.00
_cell.angle_gamma   90.00
#
_symmetry.space_group_name_H-M   'P 1'
#
loop_
_entity.id
_entity.type
_entity.pdbx_description
1 polymer ?
#
loop_
_entity_poly.entity_id
_entity_poly.type
_entity_poly.pdbx_seq_one_letter_code
_entity_poly.pdbx_strand_id
1 'polypeptide(L)'
;MTVVWGILGMGLGVFIASQLVWPELNFGLPWTTFGRLRPLHTNLVIFAFGGCALFATSYYVVQRTCQTRLISDGLAAFTFWGWQAVIVGAGITLPLGYTTTKEYAELEWP
;
A
#
# COMPACT_ATOMS: atom_id res chain seq x y z
N MET A 1 4.89 -1.92 10.54
CA MET A 1 4.90 -1.63 9.10
C MET A 1 4.14 -0.37 8.71
N THR A 2 3.10 0.05 9.46
CA THR A 2 2.35 1.29 9.22
C THR A 2 3.23 2.51 8.93
N VAL A 3 4.19 2.82 9.81
CA VAL A 3 5.08 3.99 9.64
C VAL A 3 5.91 3.88 8.36
N VAL A 4 6.46 2.70 8.07
CA VAL A 4 7.27 2.45 6.86
C VAL A 4 6.45 2.71 5.60
N TRP A 5 5.25 2.13 5.52
CA TRP A 5 4.36 2.34 4.38
C TRP A 5 3.84 3.77 4.29
N GLY A 6 3.67 4.46 5.42
CA GLY A 6 3.33 5.89 5.46
C GLY A 6 4.42 6.73 4.80
N ILE A 7 5.68 6.50 5.16
CA ILE A 7 6.82 7.21 4.56
C ILE A 7 6.92 6.91 3.06
N LEU A 8 6.82 5.65 2.65
CA LEU A 8 6.90 5.26 1.24
C LEU A 8 5.73 5.79 0.42
N GLY A 9 4.49 5.66 0.91
CA GLY A 9 3.30 6.12 0.24
C GLY A 9 3.27 7.64 0.09
N MET A 10 3.51 8.39 1.17
CA MET A 10 3.54 9.85 1.13
C MET A 10 4.75 10.37 0.34
N GLY A 11 5.92 9.71 0.46
CA GLY A 11 7.11 10.02 -0.33
C GLY A 11 6.89 9.84 -1.83
N LEU A 12 6.22 8.75 -2.24
CA LEU A 12 5.80 8.56 -3.63
C LEU A 12 4.80 9.63 -4.06
N GLY A 13 3.93 10.09 -3.15
CA GLY A 13 3.02 11.21 -3.37
C GLY A 13 3.75 12.51 -3.72
N VAL A 14 4.79 12.84 -2.95
CA VAL A 14 5.67 13.99 -3.24
C VAL A 14 6.36 13.83 -4.60
N PHE A 15 6.82 12.62 -4.92
CA PHE A 15 7.47 12.34 -6.19
C PHE A 15 6.52 12.55 -7.38
N ILE A 16 5.33 11.94 -7.37
CA ILE A 16 4.37 12.10 -8.47
C ILE A 16 3.78 13.52 -8.53
N ALA A 17 3.67 14.23 -7.40
CA ALA A 17 3.33 15.65 -7.40
C ALA A 17 4.41 16.48 -8.11
N SER A 18 5.68 16.14 -7.91
CA SER A 18 6.81 16.78 -8.58
C SER A 18 6.80 16.49 -10.09
N GLN A 19 6.37 15.31 -10.53
CA GLN A 19 6.21 14.98 -11.97
C GLN A 19 5.15 15.82 -12.67
N LEU A 20 4.14 16.33 -11.94
CA LEU A 20 3.14 17.24 -12.49
C LEU A 20 3.70 18.66 -12.72
N VAL A 21 4.74 19.04 -11.98
CA VAL A 21 5.41 20.35 -12.10
C VAL A 21 6.58 20.28 -13.09
N TRP A 22 7.39 19.22 -13.00
CA TRP A 22 8.56 18.96 -13.84
C TRP A 22 8.42 17.61 -14.53
N PRO A 23 7.83 17.58 -15.76
CA PRO A 23 7.57 16.34 -16.49
C PRO A 23 8.82 15.50 -16.79
N GLU A 24 10.02 16.08 -16.76
CA GLU A 24 11.30 15.41 -16.93
C GLU A 24 11.54 14.31 -15.87
N LEU A 25 10.92 14.45 -14.69
CA LEU A 25 10.95 13.45 -13.62
C LEU A 25 10.18 12.15 -13.95
N ASN A 26 9.55 12.05 -15.13
CA ASN A 26 9.05 10.78 -15.65
C ASN A 26 10.19 9.88 -16.20
N PHE A 27 11.37 10.44 -16.47
CA PHE A 27 12.60 9.75 -16.93
C PHE A 27 12.50 8.97 -18.25
N GLY A 28 11.39 9.08 -18.99
CA GLY A 28 11.19 8.34 -20.24
C GLY A 28 11.10 6.81 -20.07
N LEU A 29 10.98 6.31 -18.84
CA LEU A 29 10.84 4.89 -18.54
C LEU A 29 9.37 4.56 -18.24
N PRO A 30 8.83 3.44 -18.74
CA PRO A 30 7.40 3.14 -18.59
C PRO A 30 6.99 2.98 -17.11
N TRP A 31 7.82 2.35 -16.28
CA TRP A 31 7.54 2.09 -14.86
C TRP A 31 7.72 3.30 -13.93
N THR A 32 8.33 4.39 -14.39
CA THR A 32 8.42 5.64 -13.62
C THR A 32 7.45 6.70 -14.09
N THR A 33 6.59 6.42 -15.07
CA THR A 33 5.60 7.40 -15.53
C THR A 33 4.54 7.70 -14.47
N PHE A 34 4.08 8.94 -14.42
CA PHE A 34 3.01 9.38 -13.52
C PHE A 34 1.77 8.47 -13.59
N GLY A 35 1.37 8.06 -14.79
CA GLY A 35 0.21 7.20 -15.00
C GLY A 35 0.28 5.85 -14.28
N ARG A 36 1.49 5.27 -14.14
CA ARG A 36 1.69 3.99 -13.42
C ARG A 36 2.01 4.18 -11.94
N LEU A 37 2.71 5.26 -11.60
CA LEU A 37 3.06 5.53 -10.20
C LEU A 37 1.90 6.12 -9.40
N ARG A 38 0.93 6.78 -10.03
CA ARG A 38 -0.28 7.28 -9.37
C ARG A 38 -1.06 6.16 -8.65
N PRO A 39 -1.47 5.07 -9.32
CA PRO A 39 -2.18 3.99 -8.64
C PRO A 39 -1.32 3.30 -7.58
N LEU A 40 0.01 3.23 -7.78
CA LEU A 40 0.93 2.74 -6.75
C LEU A 40 0.90 3.63 -5.49
N HIS A 41 0.97 4.95 -5.64
CA HIS A 41 0.85 5.90 -4.54
C HIS A 41 -0.48 5.71 -3.79
N THR A 42 -1.60 5.66 -4.52
CA THR A 42 -2.93 5.47 -3.94
C THR A 42 -3.00 4.19 -3.11
N ASN A 43 -2.54 3.06 -3.67
CA ASN A 43 -2.56 1.77 -2.98
C ASN A 43 -1.62 1.74 -1.76
N LEU A 44 -0.43 2.36 -1.84
CA LEU A 44 0.48 2.46 -0.72
C LEU A 44 -0.08 3.33 0.41
N VAL A 45 -0.74 4.45 0.11
CA VAL A 45 -1.29 5.32 1.17
C VAL A 45 -2.55 4.71 1.80
N ILE A 46 -3.44 4.13 1.00
CA ILE A 46 -4.72 3.63 1.52
C ILE A 46 -4.57 2.24 2.12
N PHE A 47 -4.11 1.27 1.33
CA PHE A 47 -4.10 -0.13 1.75
C PHE A 47 -2.83 -0.50 2.52
N ALA A 48 -1.67 0.02 2.13
CA ALA A 48 -0.45 -0.27 2.88
C ALA A 48 -0.38 0.52 4.19
N PHE A 49 -0.38 1.86 4.12
CA PHE A 49 -0.37 2.70 5.31
C PHE A 49 -1.68 2.60 6.10
N GLY A 50 -2.80 2.98 5.50
CA GLY A 50 -4.11 2.96 6.18
C GLY A 50 -4.52 1.56 6.62
N GLY A 51 -4.36 0.54 5.76
CA GLY A 51 -4.66 -0.84 6.12
C GLY A 51 -3.79 -1.35 7.27
N CYS A 52 -2.47 -1.12 7.27
CA CYS A 52 -1.63 -1.49 8.42
C CYS A 52 -1.99 -0.71 9.69
N ALA A 53 -2.40 0.55 9.58
CA ALA A 53 -2.91 1.32 10.72
C ALA A 53 -4.16 0.66 11.31
N LEU A 54 -5.09 0.23 10.46
CA LEU A 54 -6.30 -0.49 10.87
C LEU A 54 -5.98 -1.85 11.50
N PHE A 55 -5.06 -2.64 10.93
CA PHE A 55 -4.62 -3.91 11.54
C PHE A 55 -4.03 -3.69 12.92
N ALA A 56 -3.04 -2.80 13.05
CA ALA A 56 -2.39 -2.54 14.33
C ALA A 56 -3.39 -2.01 15.38
N THR A 57 -4.24 -1.08 14.99
CA THR A 57 -5.23 -0.46 15.88
C THR A 57 -6.29 -1.47 16.30
N SER A 58 -6.87 -2.21 15.36
CA SER A 58 -7.92 -3.19 15.67
C SER A 58 -7.40 -4.32 16.57
N TYR A 59 -6.23 -4.89 16.27
CA TYR A 59 -5.60 -5.92 17.11
C TYR A 59 -5.28 -5.43 18.50
N TYR A 60 -4.86 -4.18 18.65
CA TYR A 60 -4.64 -3.61 19.97
C TYR A 60 -5.95 -3.33 20.72
N VAL A 61 -6.88 -2.62 20.08
CA VAL A 61 -8.13 -2.15 20.70
C VAL A 61 -8.98 -3.33 21.14
N VAL A 62 -9.22 -4.32 20.26
CA VAL A 62 -10.12 -5.45 20.56
C VAL A 62 -9.68 -6.23 21.81
N GLN A 63 -8.37 -6.43 21.98
CA GLN A 63 -7.82 -7.15 23.12
C GLN A 63 -8.05 -6.37 24.44
N ARG A 64 -7.91 -5.05 24.40
CA ARG A 64 -8.05 -4.19 25.58
C ARG A 64 -9.50 -3.87 25.90
N THR A 65 -10.37 -3.71 24.92
CA THR A 65 -11.79 -3.42 25.16
C THR A 65 -12.53 -4.65 25.69
N CYS A 66 -12.12 -5.85 25.26
CA CYS A 66 -12.71 -7.11 25.72
C CYS A 66 -11.89 -7.81 26.81
N GLN A 67 -10.73 -7.25 27.18
CA GLN A 67 -9.81 -7.80 28.21
C GLN A 67 -9.44 -9.27 27.98
N THR A 68 -9.22 -9.64 26.71
CA THR A 68 -8.83 -11.00 26.31
C THR A 68 -7.74 -10.94 25.25
N ARG A 69 -6.92 -12.00 25.15
CA ARG A 69 -5.92 -12.12 24.08
C ARG A 69 -6.60 -12.34 22.73
N LEU A 70 -5.89 -12.06 21.65
CA LEU A 70 -6.33 -12.46 20.31
C LEU A 70 -6.58 -13.97 20.26
N ILE A 71 -7.58 -14.36 19.47
CA ILE A 71 -8.03 -15.75 19.36
C ILE A 71 -6.93 -16.71 18.87
N SER A 72 -6.02 -16.23 18.02
CA SER A 72 -4.90 -17.02 17.50
C SER A 72 -3.76 -16.12 17.04
N ASP A 73 -2.59 -16.30 17.65
CA ASP A 73 -1.36 -15.61 17.26
C ASP A 73 -0.89 -16.04 15.86
N GLY A 74 -1.09 -17.32 15.51
CA GLY A 74 -0.76 -17.85 14.18
C GLY A 74 -1.60 -17.22 13.08
N LEU A 75 -2.90 -17.02 13.33
CA LEU A 75 -3.79 -16.36 12.38
C LEU A 75 -3.46 -14.87 12.23
N ALA A 76 -3.11 -14.19 13.33
CA ALA A 76 -2.67 -12.80 13.29
C ALA A 76 -1.32 -12.62 12.57
N ALA A 77 -0.41 -13.59 12.69
CA ALA A 77 0.82 -13.60 11.90
C ALA A 77 0.55 -13.86 10.42
N PHE A 78 -0.39 -14.74 10.08
CA PHE A 78 -0.81 -15.00 8.70
C PHE A 78 -1.39 -13.75 8.03
N THR A 79 -2.32 -13.05 8.69
CA THR A 79 -2.89 -11.81 8.14
C THR A 79 -1.83 -10.73 7.99
N PHE A 80 -0.87 -10.63 8.93
CA PHE A 80 0.26 -9.70 8.80
C PHE A 80 1.10 -10.03 7.56
N TRP A 81 1.67 -11.23 7.46
CA TRP A 81 2.55 -11.58 6.33
C TRP A 81 1.80 -11.63 4.99
N GLY A 82 0.55 -12.09 5.00
CA GLY A 82 -0.32 -12.05 3.82
C GLY A 82 -0.55 -10.63 3.34
N TRP A 83 -0.84 -9.68 4.23
CA TRP A 83 -1.01 -8.28 3.87
C TRP A 83 0.29 -7.66 3.34
N GLN A 84 1.44 -8.01 3.94
CA GLN A 84 2.74 -7.57 3.45
C GLN A 84 3.03 -8.12 2.04
N ALA A 85 2.67 -9.37 1.75
CA ALA A 85 2.81 -9.97 0.43
C ALA A 85 1.92 -9.24 -0.61
N VAL A 86 0.67 -8.90 -0.26
CA VAL A 86 -0.22 -8.11 -1.13
C VAL A 86 0.39 -6.75 -1.48
N ILE A 87 0.92 -6.03 -0.48
CA ILE A 87 1.52 -4.71 -0.70
C ILE A 87 2.78 -4.80 -1.57
N VAL A 88 3.63 -5.80 -1.33
CA VAL A 88 4.82 -6.02 -2.16
C VAL A 88 4.42 -6.39 -3.58
N GLY A 89 3.38 -7.21 -3.75
CA GLY A 89 2.76 -7.52 -5.04
C GLY A 89 2.37 -6.24 -5.77
N ALA A 90 1.62 -5.34 -5.12
CA ALA A 90 1.24 -4.03 -5.66
C ALA A 90 2.46 -3.19 -6.10
N GLY A 91 3.52 -3.19 -5.28
CA GLY A 91 4.78 -2.50 -5.57
C GLY A 91 5.50 -2.99 -6.83
N ILE A 92 5.27 -4.24 -7.22
CA ILE A 92 5.85 -4.85 -8.42
C ILE A 92 4.90 -4.69 -9.62
N THR A 93 3.61 -5.03 -9.44
CA THR A 93 2.68 -5.19 -10.56
C THR A 93 2.22 -3.84 -11.14
N LEU A 94 1.98 -2.84 -10.30
CA LEU A 94 1.47 -1.54 -10.76
C LEU A 94 2.50 -0.77 -11.61
N PRO A 95 3.80 -0.70 -11.25
CA PRO A 95 4.82 -0.14 -12.15
C PRO A 95 5.01 -0.93 -13.45
N LEU A 96 4.81 -2.25 -13.42
CA LEU A 96 4.81 -3.09 -14.63
C LEU A 96 3.61 -2.82 -15.54
N GLY A 97 2.56 -2.18 -15.02
CA GLY A 97 1.39 -1.75 -15.78
C GLY A 97 0.22 -2.73 -15.72
N TYR A 98 0.27 -3.72 -14.82
CA TYR A 98 -0.86 -4.62 -14.58
C TYR A 98 -1.88 -3.88 -13.72
N THR A 99 -2.99 -3.45 -14.33
CA THR A 99 -4.05 -2.76 -13.64
C THR A 99 -5.42 -3.01 -14.25
N THR A 100 -6.42 -3.17 -13.39
CA THR A 100 -7.84 -3.27 -13.80
C THR A 100 -8.42 -1.94 -14.29
N THR A 101 -7.68 -0.82 -14.15
CA THR A 101 -8.09 0.57 -14.42
C THR A 101 -9.23 1.11 -13.54
N LYS A 102 -9.64 0.35 -12.51
CA LYS A 102 -10.67 0.76 -11.54
C LYS A 102 -10.00 1.42 -10.34
N GLU A 103 -10.33 2.67 -10.06
CA GLU A 103 -9.75 3.39 -8.92
C GLU A 103 -10.00 2.63 -7.60
N TYR A 104 -8.95 2.50 -6.79
CA TYR A 104 -8.93 1.76 -5.51
C TYR A 104 -9.17 0.25 -5.63
N ALA A 105 -9.20 -0.28 -6.85
CA ALA A 105 -9.30 -1.69 -7.16
C ALA A 105 -8.32 -2.07 -8.28
N GLU A 106 -7.18 -1.38 -8.36
CA GLU A 106 -6.26 -1.45 -9.48
C GLU A 106 -5.53 -2.79 -9.57
N LEU A 107 -5.37 -3.51 -8.46
CA LEU A 107 -4.69 -4.81 -8.43
C LEU A 107 -5.46 -5.84 -9.25
N GLU A 108 -4.71 -6.67 -9.98
CA GLU A 108 -5.27 -7.77 -10.75
C GLU A 108 -5.89 -8.85 -9.85
N TRP A 109 -6.58 -9.80 -10.49
CA TRP A 109 -7.36 -10.85 -9.83
C TRP A 109 -6.59 -11.84 -8.92
N PRO A 110 -5.29 -12.17 -9.11
CA PRO A 110 -4.53 -13.00 -8.16
C PRO A 110 -3.94 -12.16 -7.02
#